data_AF-L8GKZ0-F1
#
_entry.id   AF-L8GKZ0-F1
#
_cell.length_a   1.000
_cell.length_b   1.000
_cell.length_c   1.000
_cell.angle_alpha   90.00
_cell.angle_beta   90.00
_cell.angle_gamma   90.00
#
_symmetry.space_group_name_H-M   'P 1'
#
loop_
_entity.id
_entity.type
_entity.pdbx_description
1 polymer ?
#
loop_
_entity_poly.entity_id
_entity_poly.type
_entity_poly.pdbx_seq_one_letter_code
_entity_poly.pdbx_strand_id
1 'polypeptide(L)'
;MFAVLGEAEDGINHPSPSTSTRVTQDSKDGGKSAMGKKKKRRRDNDYRSVVEDNCKRIEQFTNAKDGAKNGNELFLGGNLNTLEKRLLGDFARGLGLNAVDGGPPKHTLRISKPADWAQRREKMEEDEKRARKARGGRAAKPFTAATLPVTLRNRFCIDFTVPMPVLESPYFEYFCSLYEPVLHSQTNLDLFLEAVNSQGSVAKWKNYTGELVQRIIDDVTGTEAYKTFAADNLSRFDIKDPAPERAATENLYKIENSGKYYVSLDFTSANFNALRYYDPRLVFETKNWVEFLSRYTSYQALLNSKRFRAAALGKINHQAQSKIYHALNHRIYTLLMSHNVVSPDQIACKYTDEIVIETTKSDYCALVAKLRQFLDEKASDIDFVRLEPFRLVRLGPATNNDTEMFVKEALSTEAEAEAEAEEAAGAGAPPASVTFKCVYTRKFALAFKYYFHQEINEMDRTYVDAEGRFHTMSEEELWRAWN
;
A
#
# COMPACT_ATOMS: atom_id res chain seq x y z
N MET A 1 0.82 -20.65 -23.32
CA MET A 1 2.02 -20.35 -22.53
C MET A 1 1.83 -19.07 -21.71
N PHE A 2 0.79 -19.06 -20.87
CA PHE A 2 0.58 -18.21 -19.69
C PHE A 2 -0.50 -18.97 -18.91
N ALA A 3 -0.06 -19.86 -18.02
CA ALA A 3 -0.95 -20.63 -17.16
C ALA A 3 -1.15 -19.85 -15.86
N VAL A 4 -2.43 -19.73 -15.53
CA VAL A 4 -3.03 -19.23 -14.30
C VAL A 4 -2.51 -20.06 -13.13
N LEU A 5 -1.96 -19.41 -12.11
CA LEU A 5 -1.84 -19.98 -10.77
C LEU A 5 -2.89 -19.28 -9.90
N GLY A 6 -4.11 -19.79 -9.99
CA GLY A 6 -5.10 -19.70 -8.93
C GLY A 6 -5.16 -21.09 -8.32
N GLU A 7 -4.64 -21.25 -7.11
CA GLU A 7 -4.84 -22.46 -6.35
C GLU A 7 -6.11 -22.27 -5.52
N ALA A 8 -7.12 -23.05 -5.88
CA ALA A 8 -8.27 -23.37 -5.08
C ALA A 8 -7.84 -24.46 -4.09
N GLU A 9 -8.18 -24.29 -2.81
CA GLU A 9 -8.19 -25.42 -1.87
C GLU A 9 -9.64 -25.73 -1.51
N ASP A 10 -10.03 -26.94 -1.92
CA ASP A 10 -11.32 -27.57 -1.68
C ASP A 10 -11.50 -27.96 -0.21
N GLY A 11 -12.75 -27.86 0.23
CA GLY A 11 -13.18 -28.13 1.59
C GLY A 11 -13.11 -29.59 2.02
N ILE A 12 -12.94 -29.78 3.32
CA ILE A 12 -13.13 -31.06 4.02
C ILE A 12 -14.22 -30.87 5.08
N ASN A 13 -15.32 -31.60 4.87
CA ASN A 13 -16.48 -31.74 5.76
C ASN A 13 -16.10 -32.40 7.10
N HIS A 14 -16.62 -31.87 8.22
CA HIS A 14 -16.89 -32.67 9.42
C HIS A 14 -18.09 -32.12 10.22
N PRO A 15 -18.76 -32.98 11.01
CA PRO A 15 -20.19 -32.90 11.30
C PRO A 15 -20.55 -32.06 12.53
N SER A 16 -21.76 -31.49 12.49
CA SER A 16 -22.38 -30.74 13.58
C SER A 16 -22.68 -31.58 14.82
N PRO A 17 -22.65 -30.97 16.02
CA PRO A 17 -23.53 -31.36 17.11
C PRO A 17 -24.54 -30.27 17.46
N SER A 18 -25.77 -30.73 17.65
CA SER A 18 -26.98 -30.06 18.14
C SER A 18 -26.81 -29.25 19.42
N THR A 19 -27.55 -28.15 19.55
CA THR A 19 -28.17 -27.67 20.81
C THR A 19 -29.24 -26.64 20.45
N SER A 20 -30.52 -26.92 20.74
CA SER A 20 -31.23 -26.60 22.00
C SER A 20 -31.46 -25.11 22.20
N THR A 21 -32.75 -24.76 22.12
CA THR A 21 -33.41 -23.46 22.17
C THR A 21 -33.39 -22.81 23.55
N ARG A 22 -33.20 -21.49 23.63
CA ARG A 22 -34.07 -20.64 24.47
C ARG A 22 -34.07 -19.16 24.11
N VAL A 23 -35.27 -18.60 24.24
CA VAL A 23 -35.80 -17.28 23.87
C VAL A 23 -35.68 -16.29 25.05
N THR A 24 -35.52 -14.99 24.76
CA THR A 24 -36.15 -13.80 25.41
C THR A 24 -35.54 -12.53 24.76
N GLN A 25 -36.24 -11.76 23.92
CA GLN A 25 -37.26 -10.70 24.10
C GLN A 25 -36.86 -9.39 24.81
N ASP A 26 -36.82 -8.33 23.97
CA ASP A 26 -37.37 -6.96 24.08
C ASP A 26 -36.90 -5.93 25.13
N SER A 27 -36.42 -4.78 24.63
CA SER A 27 -36.97 -3.41 24.82
C SER A 27 -35.98 -2.36 24.25
N LYS A 28 -36.31 -1.56 23.23
CA LYS A 28 -37.14 -0.33 23.11
C LYS A 28 -36.55 0.99 23.63
N ASP A 29 -36.41 1.89 22.65
CA ASP A 29 -36.68 3.33 22.62
C ASP A 29 -35.73 4.36 23.28
N GLY A 30 -35.38 5.39 22.48
CA GLY A 30 -34.88 6.68 22.96
C GLY A 30 -34.25 7.57 21.88
N GLY A 31 -35.06 8.38 21.19
CA GLY A 31 -34.62 9.32 20.14
C GLY A 31 -34.31 10.76 20.58
N LYS A 32 -34.01 11.59 19.57
CA LYS A 32 -33.66 13.05 19.52
C LYS A 32 -32.14 13.31 19.59
N SER A 33 -31.52 14.20 18.82
CA SER A 33 -31.93 15.48 18.23
C SER A 33 -31.03 15.84 17.03
N ALA A 34 -31.61 16.46 16.00
CA ALA A 34 -30.94 16.93 14.80
C ALA A 34 -30.86 18.47 14.78
N MET A 35 -29.69 19.04 15.03
CA MET A 35 -29.33 20.42 14.64
C MET A 35 -27.82 20.59 14.73
N GLY A 36 -27.12 20.69 13.59
CA GLY A 36 -25.67 20.96 13.59
C GLY A 36 -24.91 20.72 12.28
N LYS A 37 -25.53 20.17 11.22
CA LYS A 37 -24.81 19.64 10.05
C LYS A 37 -24.41 20.63 8.94
N LYS A 38 -24.52 21.97 9.11
CA LYS A 38 -24.25 22.92 8.00
C LYS A 38 -22.86 23.57 7.96
N LYS A 39 -21.98 23.40 8.96
CA LYS A 39 -20.65 24.06 8.98
C LYS A 39 -19.42 23.13 8.79
N LYS A 40 -19.58 21.81 8.84
CA LYS A 40 -18.47 20.83 8.80
C LYS A 40 -17.92 20.52 7.40
N ARG A 41 -18.63 20.88 6.33
CA ARG A 41 -18.33 20.46 4.94
C ARG A 41 -17.17 21.19 4.24
N ARG A 42 -16.38 21.99 4.97
CA ARG A 42 -15.43 22.95 4.37
C ARG A 42 -13.94 22.70 4.65
N ARG A 43 -13.56 21.71 5.47
CA ARG A 43 -12.15 21.55 5.92
C ARG A 43 -11.43 20.24 5.56
N ASP A 44 -12.12 19.15 5.25
CA ASP A 44 -11.44 17.94 4.70
C ASP A 44 -10.91 18.16 3.27
N ASN A 45 -11.34 19.24 2.62
CA ASN A 45 -10.86 19.68 1.31
C ASN A 45 -9.48 20.37 1.37
N ASP A 46 -8.95 20.64 2.56
CA ASP A 46 -7.76 21.50 2.73
C ASP A 46 -6.44 20.70 2.57
N TYR A 47 -6.35 19.47 3.09
CA TYR A 47 -5.12 18.66 3.04
C TYR A 47 -4.69 18.28 1.61
N ARG A 48 -5.63 17.82 0.78
CA ARG A 48 -5.37 17.56 -0.64
C ARG A 48 -4.93 18.83 -1.37
N SER A 49 -5.56 19.96 -1.05
CA SER A 49 -5.20 21.24 -1.69
C SER A 49 -3.77 21.66 -1.36
N VAL A 50 -3.30 21.43 -0.13
CA VAL A 50 -1.93 21.77 0.30
C VAL A 50 -0.88 20.93 -0.44
N VAL A 51 -1.06 19.60 -0.51
CA VAL A 51 -0.11 18.73 -1.24
C VAL A 51 -0.17 19.01 -2.74
N GLU A 52 -1.35 19.10 -3.34
CA GLU A 52 -1.50 19.38 -4.78
C GLU A 52 -0.94 20.75 -5.17
N ASP A 53 -1.20 21.79 -4.39
CA ASP A 53 -0.69 23.13 -4.70
C ASP A 53 0.83 23.21 -4.51
N ASN A 54 1.38 22.49 -3.53
CA ASN A 54 2.82 22.38 -3.39
C ASN A 54 3.46 21.52 -4.50
N CYS A 55 2.82 20.45 -4.97
CA CYS A 55 3.26 19.72 -6.17
C CYS A 55 3.33 20.64 -7.40
N LYS A 56 2.28 21.46 -7.65
CA LYS A 56 2.29 22.46 -8.73
C LYS A 56 3.43 23.46 -8.58
N ARG A 57 3.74 23.90 -7.35
CA ARG A 57 4.89 24.80 -7.09
C ARG A 57 6.22 24.12 -7.39
N ILE A 58 6.37 22.83 -7.06
CA ILE A 58 7.56 22.04 -7.41
C ILE A 58 7.68 21.93 -8.92
N GLU A 59 6.61 21.61 -9.65
CA GLU A 59 6.62 21.55 -11.11
C GLU A 59 6.96 22.89 -11.76
N GLN A 60 6.40 24.00 -11.25
CA GLN A 60 6.75 25.34 -11.70
C GLN A 60 8.24 25.64 -11.48
N PHE A 61 8.78 25.22 -10.34
CA PHE A 61 10.20 25.36 -10.03
C PHE A 61 11.10 24.50 -10.92
N THR A 62 10.71 23.26 -11.20
CA THR A 62 11.36 22.37 -12.17
C THR A 62 11.45 23.02 -13.56
N ASN A 63 10.37 23.68 -13.96
CA ASN A 63 10.25 24.29 -15.28
C ASN A 63 10.86 25.70 -15.40
N ALA A 64 11.05 26.41 -14.27
CA ALA A 64 11.62 27.75 -14.26
C ALA A 64 13.04 27.77 -14.84
N LYS A 65 13.30 28.73 -15.73
CA LYS A 65 14.63 28.98 -16.31
C LYS A 65 15.59 29.47 -15.23
N ASP A 66 16.84 29.04 -15.33
CA ASP A 66 17.89 29.50 -14.43
C ASP A 66 18.06 31.03 -14.59
N GLY A 67 17.99 31.76 -13.48
CA GLY A 67 17.94 33.23 -13.44
C GLY A 67 16.56 33.86 -13.17
N ALA A 68 15.49 33.06 -13.01
CA ALA A 68 14.23 33.54 -12.44
C ALA A 68 14.39 33.92 -10.94
N LYS A 69 13.53 34.81 -10.43
CA LYS A 69 13.58 35.34 -9.04
C LYS A 69 13.61 34.28 -7.93
N ASN A 70 13.28 33.03 -8.23
CA ASN A 70 13.38 31.88 -7.33
C ASN A 70 14.65 31.13 -7.74
N GLY A 71 15.74 31.19 -6.95
CA GLY A 71 17.07 30.65 -7.29
C GLY A 71 17.12 29.13 -7.49
N ASN A 72 18.29 28.49 -7.26
CA ASN A 72 18.44 27.02 -7.36
C ASN A 72 17.71 26.24 -6.24
N GLU A 73 16.94 26.93 -5.39
CA GLU A 73 16.24 26.37 -4.25
C GLU A 73 14.78 26.86 -4.20
N LEU A 74 13.89 25.97 -3.79
CA LEU A 74 12.49 26.19 -3.48
C LEU A 74 12.25 25.79 -2.03
N PHE A 75 11.66 26.70 -1.26
CA PHE A 75 11.22 26.42 0.10
C PHE A 75 9.71 26.28 0.12
N LEU A 76 9.24 25.10 0.53
CA LEU A 76 7.84 24.84 0.80
C LEU A 76 7.62 25.04 2.31
N GLY A 77 6.93 26.11 2.68
CA GLY A 77 6.52 26.39 4.06
C GLY A 77 5.01 26.23 4.25
N GLY A 78 4.52 26.49 5.48
CA GLY A 78 3.09 26.46 5.81
C GLY A 78 2.67 25.35 6.77
N ASN A 79 3.50 25.03 7.77
CA ASN A 79 3.23 23.95 8.73
C ASN A 79 3.08 22.56 8.08
N LEU A 80 3.94 22.24 7.10
CA LEU A 80 3.95 20.91 6.51
C LEU A 80 4.19 19.84 7.60
N ASN A 81 3.28 18.89 7.70
CA ASN A 81 3.40 17.76 8.60
C ASN A 81 4.38 16.70 8.03
N THR A 82 4.72 15.70 8.84
CA THR A 82 5.71 14.67 8.47
C THR A 82 5.32 13.90 7.20
N LEU A 83 4.04 13.62 7.02
CA LEU A 83 3.53 12.89 5.86
C LEU A 83 3.60 13.76 4.59
N GLU A 84 3.18 15.03 4.65
CA GLU A 84 3.23 15.96 3.53
C GLU A 84 4.67 16.19 3.07
N LYS A 85 5.61 16.39 4.02
CA LYS A 85 7.04 16.51 3.70
C LYS A 85 7.58 15.27 3.00
N ARG A 86 7.16 14.08 3.43
CA ARG A 86 7.56 12.82 2.80
C ARG A 86 7.02 12.74 1.37
N LEU A 87 5.71 12.96 1.18
CA LEU A 87 5.06 12.89 -0.13
C LEU A 87 5.64 13.91 -1.11
N LEU A 88 5.79 15.17 -0.68
CA LEU A 88 6.37 16.24 -1.49
C LEU A 88 7.87 16.00 -1.77
N GLY A 89 8.59 15.42 -0.80
CA GLY A 89 9.99 15.05 -0.96
C GLY A 89 10.19 13.90 -1.95
N ASP A 90 9.34 12.88 -1.89
CA ASP A 90 9.32 11.76 -2.84
C ASP A 90 8.92 12.25 -4.24
N PHE A 91 7.93 13.14 -4.35
CA PHE A 91 7.53 13.78 -5.60
C PHE A 91 8.69 14.59 -6.23
N ALA A 92 9.34 15.46 -5.45
CA ALA A 92 10.48 16.25 -5.92
C ALA A 92 11.66 15.38 -6.38
N ARG A 93 11.97 14.31 -5.64
CA ARG A 93 12.99 13.33 -6.02
C ARG A 93 12.63 12.57 -7.29
N GLY A 94 11.35 12.25 -7.48
CA GLY A 94 10.82 11.66 -8.71
C GLY A 94 11.02 12.56 -9.94
N LEU A 95 11.05 13.88 -9.74
CA LEU A 95 11.39 14.86 -10.77
C LEU A 95 12.91 15.07 -10.93
N GLY A 96 13.75 14.33 -10.20
CA GLY A 96 15.21 14.45 -10.25
C GLY A 96 15.79 15.64 -9.47
N LEU A 97 15.01 16.24 -8.57
CA LEU A 97 15.46 17.29 -7.66
C LEU A 97 15.98 16.70 -6.35
N ASN A 98 16.81 17.47 -5.63
CA ASN A 98 17.16 17.14 -4.25
C ASN A 98 16.08 17.69 -3.32
N ALA A 99 15.64 16.89 -2.34
CA ALA A 99 14.70 17.35 -1.31
C ALA A 99 15.25 16.97 0.08
N VAL A 100 15.41 17.98 0.94
CA VAL A 100 15.91 17.87 2.31
C VAL A 100 15.02 18.65 3.25
N ASP A 101 14.88 18.17 4.50
CA ASP A 101 14.14 18.91 5.51
C ASP A 101 14.83 20.25 5.78
N GLY A 102 14.07 21.34 5.76
CA GLY A 102 14.60 22.72 5.62
C GLY A 102 15.32 23.28 6.85
N GLY A 103 15.44 22.50 7.93
CA GLY A 103 15.87 23.01 9.22
C GLY A 103 14.87 24.03 9.79
N PRO A 104 15.24 24.80 10.84
CA PRO A 104 14.34 25.78 11.46
C PRO A 104 13.92 26.88 10.46
N PRO A 105 12.61 27.16 10.32
CA PRO A 105 11.50 26.67 11.15
C PRO A 105 11.09 25.22 10.78
N LYS A 106 10.83 24.40 11.83
CA LYS A 106 10.70 22.91 11.85
C LYS A 106 9.69 22.28 10.86
N HIS A 107 9.03 23.06 10.00
CA HIS A 107 7.95 22.64 9.11
C HIS A 107 8.15 23.08 7.66
N THR A 108 9.39 23.09 7.19
CA THR A 108 9.72 23.47 5.80
C THR A 108 10.41 22.33 5.06
N LEU A 109 10.12 22.18 3.77
CA LEU A 109 10.85 21.28 2.88
C LEU A 109 11.67 22.13 1.90
N ARG A 110 12.99 21.92 1.88
CA ARG A 110 13.89 22.58 0.93
C ARG A 110 14.14 21.66 -0.25
N ILE A 111 13.80 22.16 -1.44
CA ILE A 111 13.99 21.46 -2.71
C ILE A 111 15.03 22.24 -3.51
N SER A 112 15.99 21.56 -4.12
CA SER A 112 17.05 22.21 -4.91
C SER A 112 17.34 21.47 -6.19
N LYS A 113 17.69 22.20 -7.24
CA LYS A 113 18.19 21.63 -8.49
C LYS A 113 19.63 21.13 -8.27
N PRO A 114 19.97 19.88 -8.63
CA PRO A 114 21.34 19.40 -8.58
C PRO A 114 22.24 20.18 -9.56
N ALA A 115 23.55 20.16 -9.35
CA ALA A 115 24.50 20.93 -10.17
C ALA A 115 24.48 20.55 -11.66
N ASP A 116 24.13 19.29 -11.97
CA ASP A 116 24.00 18.74 -13.32
C ASP A 116 22.55 18.81 -13.87
N TRP A 117 21.65 19.55 -13.20
CA TRP A 117 20.23 19.63 -13.56
C TRP A 117 20.00 20.05 -15.01
N ALA A 118 20.73 21.06 -15.49
CA ALA A 118 20.62 21.54 -16.86
C ALA A 118 20.92 20.44 -17.88
N GLN A 119 21.97 19.65 -17.64
CA GLN A 119 22.38 18.53 -18.50
C GLN A 119 21.38 17.38 -18.46
N ARG A 120 20.86 17.05 -17.27
CA ARG A 120 19.81 16.04 -17.10
C ARG A 120 18.51 16.43 -17.81
N ARG A 121 18.11 17.70 -17.70
CA ARG A 121 16.92 18.24 -18.34
C ARG A 121 17.07 18.27 -19.85
N GLU A 122 18.21 18.73 -20.35
CA GLU A 122 18.49 18.72 -21.80
C GLU A 122 18.41 17.30 -22.36
N LYS A 123 19.02 16.33 -21.68
CA LYS A 123 18.92 14.91 -22.05
C LYS A 123 17.48 14.38 -22.00
N MET A 124 16.71 14.71 -20.96
CA MET A 124 15.30 14.32 -20.85
C MET A 124 14.44 14.94 -21.96
N GLU A 125 14.64 16.23 -22.27
CA GLU A 125 13.94 16.91 -23.36
C GLU A 125 14.34 16.36 -24.73
N GLU A 126 15.61 15.99 -24.93
CA GLU A 126 16.08 15.33 -26.15
C GLU A 126 15.50 13.93 -26.29
N ASP A 127 15.49 13.13 -25.23
CA ASP A 127 14.88 11.80 -25.22
C ASP A 127 13.37 11.88 -25.48
N GLU A 128 12.68 12.87 -24.90
CA GLU A 128 11.27 13.13 -25.14
C GLU A 128 10.99 13.64 -26.57
N LYS A 129 11.80 14.57 -27.09
CA LYS A 129 11.72 15.03 -28.49
C LYS A 129 12.01 13.89 -29.46
N ARG A 130 12.98 13.04 -29.17
CA ARG A 130 13.33 11.86 -29.97
C ARG A 130 12.20 10.85 -29.93
N ALA A 131 11.59 10.61 -28.77
CA ALA A 131 10.39 9.81 -28.63
C ALA A 131 9.21 10.42 -29.42
N ARG A 132 8.99 11.73 -29.33
CA ARG A 132 7.90 12.44 -30.02
C ARG A 132 8.07 12.45 -31.54
N LYS A 133 9.30 12.62 -32.04
CA LYS A 133 9.64 12.56 -33.47
C LYS A 133 9.55 11.13 -34.02
N ALA A 134 9.91 10.13 -33.23
CA ALA A 134 9.69 8.71 -33.57
C ALA A 134 8.21 8.31 -33.57
N ARG A 135 7.32 9.11 -32.97
CA ARG A 135 5.87 8.84 -32.85
C ARG A 135 5.01 9.42 -33.98
N GLY A 136 5.63 9.84 -35.10
CA GLY A 136 4.95 10.40 -36.29
C GLY A 136 3.71 9.61 -36.72
N GLY A 137 2.55 10.05 -36.25
CA GLY A 137 1.25 9.43 -36.48
C GLY A 137 0.16 10.33 -35.87
N ARG A 138 -1.02 10.35 -36.49
CA ARG A 138 -2.18 11.13 -36.07
C ARG A 138 -2.40 10.96 -34.56
N ALA A 139 -2.43 12.06 -33.79
CA ALA A 139 -2.55 11.99 -32.33
C ALA A 139 -3.84 11.23 -31.96
N ALA A 140 -3.68 10.02 -31.43
CA ALA A 140 -4.81 9.26 -30.91
C ALA A 140 -5.46 10.08 -29.79
N LYS A 141 -6.80 10.03 -29.70
CA LYS A 141 -7.50 10.63 -28.55
C LYS A 141 -6.94 10.02 -27.27
N PRO A 142 -6.63 10.83 -26.24
CA PRO A 142 -6.15 10.30 -24.97
C PRO A 142 -7.22 9.39 -24.35
N PHE A 143 -6.77 8.33 -23.69
CA PHE A 143 -7.62 7.50 -22.86
C PHE A 143 -8.10 8.32 -21.67
N THR A 144 -9.37 8.11 -21.35
CA THR A 144 -10.05 8.53 -20.11
C THR A 144 -10.43 7.27 -19.34
N ALA A 145 -10.91 7.40 -18.11
CA ALA A 145 -11.46 6.26 -17.37
C ALA A 145 -12.49 5.47 -18.22
N ALA A 146 -13.40 6.19 -18.88
CA ALA A 146 -14.48 5.63 -19.72
C ALA A 146 -14.04 5.03 -21.04
N THR A 147 -12.90 5.46 -21.58
CA THR A 147 -12.40 4.98 -22.88
C THR A 147 -11.21 4.03 -22.75
N LEU A 148 -10.70 3.80 -21.53
CA LEU A 148 -9.62 2.87 -21.26
C LEU A 148 -10.10 1.42 -21.51
N PRO A 149 -9.39 0.61 -22.31
CA PRO A 149 -9.79 -0.78 -22.54
C PRO A 149 -9.86 -1.60 -21.25
N VAL A 150 -10.82 -2.53 -21.16
CA VAL A 150 -11.04 -3.40 -19.98
C VAL A 150 -9.77 -4.15 -19.57
N THR A 151 -8.94 -4.56 -20.53
CA THR A 151 -7.65 -5.22 -20.25
C THR A 151 -6.67 -4.33 -19.48
N LEU A 152 -6.68 -3.02 -19.73
CA LEU A 152 -5.88 -2.04 -18.98
C LEU A 152 -6.54 -1.65 -17.66
N ARG A 153 -7.87 -1.62 -17.57
CA ARG A 153 -8.57 -1.46 -16.30
C ARG A 153 -8.25 -2.61 -15.35
N ASN A 154 -8.28 -3.85 -15.84
CA ASN A 154 -7.87 -5.02 -15.08
C ASN A 154 -6.40 -4.91 -14.64
N ARG A 155 -5.52 -4.45 -15.55
CA ARG A 155 -4.11 -4.23 -15.21
C ARG A 155 -3.96 -3.21 -14.09
N PHE A 156 -4.65 -2.09 -14.17
CA PHE A 156 -4.71 -1.07 -13.13
C PHE A 156 -5.17 -1.66 -11.78
N CYS A 157 -6.30 -2.38 -11.75
CA CYS A 157 -6.81 -3.02 -10.54
C CYS A 157 -5.76 -3.92 -9.88
N ILE A 158 -5.04 -4.73 -10.66
CA ILE A 158 -4.01 -5.62 -10.11
C ILE A 158 -2.76 -4.83 -9.67
N ASP A 159 -2.31 -3.84 -10.45
CA ASP A 159 -1.09 -3.09 -10.17
C ASP A 159 -1.20 -2.25 -8.89
N PHE A 160 -2.41 -1.75 -8.59
CA PHE A 160 -2.73 -0.94 -7.42
C PHE A 160 -3.54 -1.67 -6.34
N THR A 161 -3.78 -2.98 -6.50
CA THR A 161 -4.55 -3.81 -5.55
C THR A 161 -5.94 -3.24 -5.25
N VAL A 162 -6.66 -2.82 -6.29
CA VAL A 162 -8.03 -2.28 -6.18
C VAL A 162 -9.02 -3.38 -6.56
N PRO A 163 -9.78 -3.93 -5.59
CA PRO A 163 -10.69 -5.06 -5.81
C PRO A 163 -12.01 -4.59 -6.43
N MET A 164 -12.03 -4.46 -7.75
CA MET A 164 -13.23 -4.06 -8.50
C MET A 164 -14.01 -5.27 -9.02
N PRO A 165 -15.30 -5.40 -8.69
CA PRO A 165 -16.14 -6.52 -9.14
C PRO A 165 -16.60 -6.40 -10.59
N VAL A 166 -16.57 -5.18 -11.15
CA VAL A 166 -16.97 -4.87 -12.52
C VAL A 166 -15.96 -3.86 -13.09
N LEU A 167 -15.51 -4.08 -14.32
CA LEU A 167 -14.50 -3.24 -14.97
C LEU A 167 -15.09 -2.40 -16.11
N GLU A 168 -16.33 -2.62 -16.48
CA GLU A 168 -17.05 -1.91 -17.53
C GLU A 168 -17.53 -0.54 -17.02
N SER A 169 -17.65 0.42 -17.93
CA SER A 169 -18.25 1.72 -17.59
C SER A 169 -19.77 1.57 -17.52
N PRO A 170 -20.47 2.27 -16.60
CA PRO A 170 -19.97 3.30 -15.69
C PRO A 170 -19.46 2.77 -14.31
N TYR A 171 -19.44 1.46 -14.10
CA TYR A 171 -19.10 0.84 -12.80
C TYR A 171 -17.65 1.09 -12.41
N PHE A 172 -16.72 1.05 -13.37
CA PHE A 172 -15.30 1.27 -13.10
C PHE A 172 -15.04 2.66 -12.48
N GLU A 173 -15.61 3.71 -13.06
CA GLU A 173 -15.51 5.09 -12.57
C GLU A 173 -16.18 5.26 -11.20
N TYR A 174 -17.34 4.61 -11.05
CA TYR A 174 -18.05 4.55 -9.79
C TYR A 174 -17.17 3.95 -8.68
N PHE A 175 -16.54 2.80 -8.91
CA PHE A 175 -15.68 2.16 -7.91
C PHE A 175 -14.39 2.92 -7.64
N CYS A 176 -13.77 3.55 -8.65
CA CYS A 176 -12.65 4.46 -8.43
C CYS A 176 -13.03 5.59 -7.47
N SER A 177 -14.21 6.17 -7.65
CA SER A 177 -14.71 7.24 -6.80
C SER A 177 -15.07 6.73 -5.40
N LEU A 178 -15.72 5.57 -5.29
CA LEU A 178 -16.13 4.96 -4.03
C LEU A 178 -14.92 4.62 -3.14
N TYR A 179 -13.87 4.04 -3.73
CA TYR A 179 -12.71 3.53 -2.99
C TYR A 179 -11.60 4.56 -2.76
N GLU A 180 -11.67 5.72 -3.40
CA GLU A 180 -10.69 6.80 -3.28
C GLU A 180 -10.29 7.15 -1.84
N PRO A 181 -11.21 7.25 -0.85
CA PRO A 181 -10.83 7.62 0.52
C PRO A 181 -9.87 6.66 1.22
N VAL A 182 -9.79 5.40 0.79
CA VAL A 182 -9.00 4.35 1.46
C VAL A 182 -7.90 3.80 0.55
N LEU A 183 -8.21 3.59 -0.73
CA LEU A 183 -7.33 2.93 -1.68
C LEU A 183 -6.69 3.90 -2.67
N HIS A 184 -7.01 5.21 -2.59
CA HIS A 184 -6.54 6.23 -3.51
C HIS A 184 -6.76 5.85 -4.99
N SER A 185 -7.88 5.20 -5.27
CA SER A 185 -8.15 4.55 -6.56
C SER A 185 -8.25 5.55 -7.72
N GLN A 186 -8.89 6.69 -7.52
CA GLN A 186 -8.98 7.73 -8.53
C GLN A 186 -7.61 8.37 -8.76
N THR A 187 -6.91 8.72 -7.68
CA THR A 187 -5.56 9.30 -7.75
C THR A 187 -4.60 8.37 -8.51
N ASN A 188 -4.62 7.07 -8.18
CA ASN A 188 -3.81 6.06 -8.86
C ASN A 188 -4.22 5.87 -10.33
N LEU A 189 -5.51 5.97 -10.64
CA LEU A 189 -6.01 5.88 -12.02
C LEU A 189 -5.49 7.06 -12.86
N ASP A 190 -5.47 8.26 -12.30
CA ASP A 190 -5.00 9.45 -13.00
C ASP A 190 -3.51 9.32 -13.35
N LEU A 191 -2.68 8.88 -12.40
CA LEU A 191 -1.25 8.57 -12.64
C LEU A 191 -1.08 7.48 -13.71
N PHE A 192 -1.94 6.46 -13.69
CA PHE A 192 -1.89 5.38 -14.67
C PHE A 192 -2.30 5.86 -16.08
N LEU A 193 -3.35 6.67 -16.18
CA LEU A 193 -3.80 7.27 -17.44
C LEU A 193 -2.75 8.20 -18.02
N GLU A 194 -2.11 9.03 -17.19
CA GLU A 194 -0.99 9.88 -17.59
C GLU A 194 0.14 9.03 -18.22
N ALA A 195 0.58 7.98 -17.53
CA ALA A 195 1.64 7.10 -17.99
C ALA A 195 1.28 6.40 -19.31
N VAL A 196 0.07 5.83 -19.43
CA VAL A 196 -0.41 5.17 -20.64
C VAL A 196 -0.54 6.15 -21.81
N ASN A 197 -1.13 7.32 -21.58
CA ASN A 197 -1.33 8.35 -22.60
C ASN A 197 0.00 8.92 -23.10
N SER A 198 0.98 9.08 -22.22
CA SER A 198 2.32 9.53 -22.58
C SER A 198 3.04 8.55 -23.51
N GLN A 199 2.68 7.27 -23.53
CA GLN A 199 3.20 6.27 -24.48
C GLN A 199 2.42 6.25 -25.80
N GLY A 200 1.22 6.82 -25.83
CA GLY A 200 0.39 7.02 -27.03
C GLY A 200 -0.40 5.80 -27.51
N SER A 201 -0.15 4.59 -26.98
CA SER A 201 -1.02 3.43 -27.20
C SER A 201 -0.85 2.36 -26.12
N VAL A 202 -1.86 1.50 -25.98
CA VAL A 202 -1.84 0.33 -25.08
C VAL A 202 -0.67 -0.60 -25.39
N ALA A 203 -0.42 -0.89 -26.67
CA ALA A 203 0.68 -1.75 -27.10
C ALA A 203 2.04 -1.14 -26.71
N LYS A 204 2.21 0.18 -26.89
CA LYS A 204 3.45 0.87 -26.51
C LYS A 204 3.67 0.87 -25.00
N TRP A 205 2.62 1.09 -24.20
CA TRP A 205 2.71 0.97 -22.74
C TRP A 205 3.11 -0.43 -22.27
N LYS A 206 2.50 -1.47 -22.86
CA LYS A 206 2.84 -2.87 -22.56
C LYS A 206 4.29 -3.20 -22.94
N ASN A 207 4.74 -2.76 -24.11
CA ASN A 207 6.12 -2.98 -24.55
C ASN A 207 7.10 -2.23 -23.65
N TYR A 208 6.84 -0.95 -23.37
CA TYR A 208 7.66 -0.14 -22.47
C TYR A 208 7.84 -0.79 -21.11
N THR A 209 6.75 -1.22 -20.46
CA THR A 209 6.82 -1.87 -19.14
C THR A 209 7.55 -3.22 -19.19
N GLY A 210 7.38 -4.00 -20.26
CA GLY A 210 8.11 -5.26 -20.45
C GLY A 210 9.62 -5.06 -20.68
N GLU A 211 9.98 -4.13 -21.56
CA GLU A 211 11.38 -3.74 -21.83
C GLU A 211 12.05 -3.17 -20.58
N LEU A 212 11.31 -2.40 -19.78
CA LEU A 212 11.80 -1.85 -18.52
C LEU A 212 12.13 -2.96 -17.50
N VAL A 213 11.23 -3.93 -17.35
CA VAL A 213 11.48 -5.11 -16.50
C VAL A 213 12.71 -5.87 -16.99
N GLN A 214 12.82 -6.11 -18.30
CA GLN A 214 13.96 -6.85 -18.85
C GLN A 214 15.27 -6.09 -18.63
N ARG A 215 15.29 -4.77 -18.85
CA ARG A 215 16.47 -3.93 -18.60
C ARG A 215 16.93 -3.99 -17.15
N ILE A 216 16.00 -3.92 -16.19
CA ILE A 216 16.33 -4.05 -14.77
C ILE A 216 16.98 -5.41 -14.48
N ILE A 217 16.44 -6.48 -15.05
CA ILE A 217 16.98 -7.83 -14.88
C ILE A 217 18.39 -7.90 -15.50
N ASP A 218 18.56 -7.44 -16.72
CA ASP A 218 19.84 -7.49 -17.43
C ASP A 218 20.92 -6.69 -16.68
N ASP A 219 20.59 -5.47 -16.24
CA ASP A 219 21.51 -4.59 -15.52
C ASP A 219 21.93 -5.21 -14.18
N VAL A 220 20.99 -5.76 -13.39
CA VAL A 220 21.31 -6.40 -12.10
C VAL A 220 22.10 -7.69 -12.33
N THR A 221 21.63 -8.56 -13.23
CA THR A 221 22.23 -9.88 -13.46
C THR A 221 23.59 -9.81 -14.15
N GLY A 222 23.88 -8.72 -14.86
CA GLY A 222 25.19 -8.44 -15.44
C GLY A 222 26.28 -8.05 -14.43
N THR A 223 25.92 -7.70 -13.19
CA THR A 223 26.89 -7.28 -12.16
C THR A 223 27.69 -8.45 -11.58
N GLU A 224 28.93 -8.18 -11.16
CA GLU A 224 29.73 -9.15 -10.40
C GLU A 224 29.10 -9.51 -9.04
N ALA A 225 28.42 -8.53 -8.41
CA ALA A 225 27.67 -8.75 -7.18
C ALA A 225 26.58 -9.81 -7.37
N TYR A 226 25.83 -9.76 -8.48
CA TYR A 226 24.83 -10.79 -8.79
C TYR A 226 25.46 -12.14 -9.08
N LYS A 227 26.58 -12.21 -9.80
CA LYS A 227 27.27 -13.48 -10.05
C LYS A 227 27.70 -14.16 -8.75
N THR A 228 28.19 -13.37 -7.79
CA THR A 228 28.53 -13.87 -6.45
C THR A 228 27.29 -14.32 -5.70
N PHE A 229 26.24 -13.50 -5.68
CA PHE A 229 24.96 -13.83 -5.04
C PHE A 229 24.31 -15.09 -5.61
N ALA A 230 24.32 -15.27 -6.93
CA ALA A 230 23.75 -16.43 -7.61
C ALA A 230 24.56 -17.72 -7.37
N ALA A 231 25.85 -17.61 -7.07
CA ALA A 231 26.71 -18.75 -6.76
C ALA A 231 26.75 -19.11 -5.25
N ASP A 232 26.28 -18.21 -4.38
CA ASP A 232 26.26 -18.41 -2.93
C ASP A 232 25.17 -19.44 -2.54
N ASN A 233 25.52 -20.37 -1.65
CA ASN A 233 24.58 -21.35 -1.09
C ASN A 233 23.71 -20.76 0.03
N LEU A 234 23.99 -19.52 0.46
CA LEU A 234 23.26 -18.77 1.46
C LEU A 234 23.17 -19.49 2.81
N SER A 235 24.14 -20.37 3.11
CA SER A 235 24.18 -21.14 4.35
C SER A 235 24.21 -20.27 5.61
N ARG A 236 24.71 -19.03 5.51
CA ARG A 236 24.64 -18.04 6.59
C ARG A 236 23.22 -17.59 6.96
N PHE A 237 22.24 -17.89 6.11
CA PHE A 237 20.81 -17.63 6.34
C PHE A 237 20.04 -18.91 6.69
N ASP A 238 20.71 -20.04 6.94
CA ASP A 238 20.05 -21.24 7.43
C ASP A 238 19.56 -21.03 8.87
N ILE A 239 18.27 -21.29 9.09
CA ILE A 239 17.66 -21.27 10.42
C ILE A 239 18.00 -22.61 11.10
N LYS A 240 18.82 -22.55 12.15
CA LYS A 240 19.32 -23.74 12.85
C LYS A 240 18.44 -24.18 14.03
N ASP A 241 17.71 -23.22 14.61
CA ASP A 241 16.85 -23.47 15.76
C ASP A 241 15.39 -23.38 15.31
N PRO A 242 14.57 -24.42 15.51
CA PRO A 242 13.14 -24.33 15.22
C PRO A 242 12.51 -23.27 16.13
N ALA A 243 11.63 -22.43 15.56
CA ALA A 243 10.82 -21.55 16.40
C ALA A 243 9.99 -22.41 17.39
N PRO A 244 9.73 -21.94 18.62
CA PRO A 244 8.91 -22.66 19.59
C PRO A 244 7.58 -23.13 18.99
N GLU A 245 7.11 -24.33 19.37
CA GLU A 245 5.89 -24.99 18.87
C GLU A 245 4.62 -24.11 18.88
N ARG A 246 4.54 -23.12 19.79
CA ARG A 246 3.43 -22.15 19.87
C ARG A 246 3.56 -20.93 18.94
N ALA A 247 4.70 -20.75 18.28
CA ALA A 247 4.82 -19.80 17.16
C ALA A 247 4.18 -20.35 15.87
N ALA A 248 3.36 -21.40 15.97
CA ALA A 248 2.55 -21.92 14.90
C ALA A 248 1.71 -20.78 14.33
N THR A 249 2.00 -20.50 13.06
CA THR A 249 1.21 -19.99 11.93
C THR A 249 -0.33 -19.95 12.07
N GLU A 250 -0.86 -19.52 13.21
CA GLU A 250 -2.28 -19.35 13.38
C GLU A 250 -2.74 -18.18 12.51
N ASN A 251 -3.74 -18.44 11.68
CA ASN A 251 -4.37 -17.39 10.89
C ASN A 251 -4.88 -16.30 11.84
N LEU A 252 -4.38 -15.07 11.68
CA LEU A 252 -4.81 -13.91 12.46
C LEU A 252 -6.31 -13.61 12.23
N TYR A 253 -6.80 -13.87 11.03
CA TYR A 253 -8.14 -13.52 10.59
C TYR A 253 -9.14 -14.62 10.99
N LYS A 254 -9.48 -14.63 12.29
CA LYS A 254 -10.49 -15.51 12.90
C LYS A 254 -11.45 -14.71 13.80
N ILE A 255 -12.68 -15.19 14.00
CA ILE A 255 -13.68 -14.52 14.84
C ILE A 255 -13.17 -14.17 16.25
N GLU A 256 -12.38 -15.05 16.87
CA GLU A 256 -11.88 -14.86 18.24
C GLU A 256 -10.88 -13.70 18.35
N ASN A 257 -10.33 -13.27 17.22
CA ASN A 257 -9.39 -12.16 17.13
C ASN A 257 -10.08 -10.81 16.85
N SER A 258 -11.40 -10.82 16.62
CA SER A 258 -12.16 -9.59 16.40
C SER A 258 -12.19 -8.72 17.66
N GLY A 259 -11.90 -7.43 17.49
CA GLY A 259 -11.87 -6.42 18.53
C GLY A 259 -10.54 -6.32 19.28
N LYS A 260 -9.60 -7.24 19.05
CA LYS A 260 -8.28 -7.24 19.68
C LYS A 260 -7.34 -6.21 19.03
N TYR A 261 -6.29 -5.88 19.78
CA TYR A 261 -5.28 -4.89 19.42
C TYR A 261 -3.95 -5.57 19.18
N TYR A 262 -3.21 -5.08 18.19
CA TYR A 262 -1.98 -5.69 17.73
C TYR A 262 -0.94 -4.65 17.36
N VAL A 263 0.32 -5.04 17.38
CA VAL A 263 1.42 -4.34 16.71
C VAL A 263 2.07 -5.31 15.74
N SER A 264 2.08 -4.97 14.46
CA SER A 264 2.77 -5.72 13.42
C SER A 264 4.18 -5.17 13.18
N LEU A 265 5.15 -6.06 13.06
CA LEU A 265 6.49 -5.81 12.55
C LEU A 265 6.53 -6.34 11.11
N ASP A 266 6.34 -5.47 10.12
CA ASP A 266 6.17 -5.80 8.70
C ASP A 266 7.38 -5.33 7.88
N PHE A 267 7.95 -6.21 7.05
CA PHE A 267 9.09 -5.83 6.22
C PHE A 267 8.65 -5.01 5.02
N THR A 268 9.11 -3.76 4.97
CA THR A 268 8.87 -2.92 3.80
C THR A 268 9.67 -3.43 2.61
N SER A 269 9.02 -3.61 1.45
CA SER A 269 9.70 -4.01 0.20
C SER A 269 10.65 -5.22 0.35
N ALA A 270 10.20 -6.28 1.02
CA ALA A 270 11.05 -7.42 1.42
C ALA A 270 11.97 -7.95 0.30
N ASN A 271 11.49 -8.05 -0.94
CA ASN A 271 12.30 -8.46 -2.09
C ASN A 271 13.51 -7.56 -2.37
N PHE A 272 13.29 -6.24 -2.43
CA PHE A 272 14.34 -5.24 -2.61
C PHE A 272 15.32 -5.26 -1.45
N ASN A 273 14.79 -5.25 -0.22
CA ASN A 273 15.63 -5.16 0.97
C ASN A 273 16.41 -6.44 1.25
N ALA A 274 15.93 -7.61 0.83
CA ALA A 274 16.70 -8.84 0.87
C ALA A 274 17.97 -8.76 0.00
N LEU A 275 17.85 -8.23 -1.22
CA LEU A 275 19.00 -8.00 -2.10
C LEU A 275 19.96 -6.96 -1.51
N ARG A 276 19.42 -5.82 -1.04
CA ARG A 276 20.22 -4.74 -0.42
C ARG A 276 20.98 -5.23 0.82
N TYR A 277 20.32 -6.00 1.67
CA TYR A 277 20.92 -6.56 2.89
C TYR A 277 22.01 -7.57 2.57
N TYR A 278 21.83 -8.39 1.52
CA TYR A 278 22.86 -9.32 1.08
C TYR A 278 24.12 -8.59 0.59
N ASP A 279 23.94 -7.64 -0.32
CA ASP A 279 24.99 -6.78 -0.88
C ASP A 279 24.35 -5.54 -1.52
N PRO A 280 24.59 -4.31 -0.99
CA PRO A 280 24.00 -3.09 -1.53
C PRO A 280 24.26 -2.88 -3.03
N ARG A 281 25.34 -3.44 -3.58
CA ARG A 281 25.69 -3.32 -5.01
C ARG A 281 24.68 -4.03 -5.92
N LEU A 282 23.94 -5.04 -5.42
CA LEU A 282 22.85 -5.70 -6.16
C LEU A 282 21.70 -4.75 -6.51
N VAL A 283 21.55 -3.69 -5.74
CA VAL A 283 20.55 -2.64 -5.94
C VAL A 283 21.20 -1.29 -6.22
N PHE A 284 22.43 -1.31 -6.75
CA PHE A 284 23.21 -0.11 -7.08
C PHE A 284 23.29 0.91 -5.94
N GLU A 285 23.43 0.41 -4.71
CA GLU A 285 23.61 1.20 -3.47
C GLU A 285 22.45 2.16 -3.15
N THR A 286 21.29 1.94 -3.78
CA THR A 286 20.08 2.72 -3.50
C THR A 286 19.44 2.30 -2.18
N LYS A 287 18.78 3.24 -1.50
CA LYS A 287 18.24 3.02 -0.15
C LYS A 287 16.88 2.33 -0.16
N ASN A 288 16.10 2.53 -1.21
CA ASN A 288 14.76 1.99 -1.32
C ASN A 288 14.37 1.71 -2.78
N TRP A 289 13.27 0.99 -2.95
CA TRP A 289 12.72 0.62 -4.25
C TRP A 289 12.46 1.82 -5.17
N VAL A 290 11.95 2.93 -4.62
CA VAL A 290 11.61 4.12 -5.43
C VAL A 290 12.88 4.73 -6.00
N GLU A 291 13.93 4.88 -5.20
CA GLU A 291 15.24 5.38 -5.63
C GLU A 291 15.86 4.45 -6.70
N PHE A 292 15.81 3.13 -6.48
CA PHE A 292 16.26 2.13 -7.45
C PHE A 292 15.56 2.26 -8.80
N LEU A 293 14.22 2.27 -8.79
CA LEU A 293 13.42 2.29 -10.00
C LEU A 293 13.49 3.66 -10.71
N SER A 294 13.71 4.75 -9.97
CA SER A 294 13.87 6.10 -10.52
C SER A 294 15.06 6.23 -11.47
N ARG A 295 16.03 5.30 -11.42
CA ARG A 295 17.13 5.20 -12.39
C ARG A 295 16.65 4.81 -13.79
N TYR A 296 15.47 4.20 -13.89
CA TYR A 296 14.95 3.62 -15.12
C TYR A 296 13.70 4.34 -15.64
N THR A 297 12.89 4.93 -14.76
CA THR A 297 11.64 5.59 -15.12
C THR A 297 11.24 6.66 -14.11
N SER A 298 10.51 7.68 -14.57
CA SER A 298 9.88 8.70 -13.72
C SER A 298 8.38 8.49 -13.52
N TYR A 299 7.79 7.43 -14.10
CA TYR A 299 6.35 7.19 -13.99
C TYR A 299 5.95 6.79 -12.58
N GLN A 300 5.26 7.69 -11.87
CA GLN A 300 4.76 7.46 -10.52
C GLN A 300 3.85 6.22 -10.42
N ALA A 301 3.08 5.93 -11.48
CA ALA A 301 2.28 4.72 -11.58
C ALA A 301 3.11 3.43 -11.42
N LEU A 302 4.35 3.40 -11.91
CA LEU A 302 5.25 2.25 -11.78
C LEU A 302 6.01 2.26 -10.45
N LEU A 303 6.44 3.45 -9.99
CA LEU A 303 7.12 3.62 -8.70
C LEU A 303 6.26 3.10 -7.54
N ASN A 304 4.95 3.35 -7.60
CA ASN A 304 3.99 2.96 -6.57
C ASN A 304 3.41 1.54 -6.76
N SER A 305 3.70 0.86 -7.87
CA SER A 305 3.13 -0.45 -8.17
C SER A 305 3.87 -1.59 -7.46
N LYS A 306 3.24 -2.17 -6.44
CA LYS A 306 3.72 -3.39 -5.77
C LYS A 306 3.91 -4.55 -6.75
N ARG A 307 3.00 -4.68 -7.72
CA ARG A 307 3.07 -5.74 -8.75
C ARG A 307 4.25 -5.52 -9.70
N PHE A 308 4.50 -4.28 -10.14
CA PHE A 308 5.65 -4.00 -10.98
C PHE A 308 6.96 -4.34 -10.27
N ARG A 309 7.08 -3.95 -8.99
CA ARG A 309 8.21 -4.37 -8.14
C ARG A 309 8.38 -5.89 -8.09
N ALA A 310 7.30 -6.62 -7.86
CA ALA A 310 7.32 -8.09 -7.85
C ALA A 310 7.72 -8.67 -9.22
N ALA A 311 7.25 -8.09 -10.32
CA ALA A 311 7.61 -8.54 -11.66
C ALA A 311 9.08 -8.29 -12.02
N ALA A 312 9.63 -7.13 -11.60
CA ALA A 312 11.01 -6.76 -11.85
C ALA A 312 11.99 -7.57 -10.97
N LEU A 313 11.77 -7.59 -9.65
CA LEU A 313 12.68 -8.23 -8.70
C LEU A 313 12.40 -9.71 -8.48
N GLY A 314 11.15 -10.15 -8.63
CA GLY A 314 10.78 -11.56 -8.41
C GLY A 314 11.36 -12.52 -9.44
N LYS A 315 11.90 -12.02 -10.55
CA LYS A 315 12.66 -12.85 -11.50
C LYS A 315 14.14 -12.99 -11.13
N ILE A 316 14.64 -12.20 -10.18
CA ILE A 316 16.05 -12.13 -9.80
C ILE A 316 16.29 -13.05 -8.60
N ASN A 317 16.37 -14.36 -8.84
CA ASN A 317 16.62 -15.37 -7.80
C ASN A 317 15.66 -15.26 -6.58
N HIS A 318 14.36 -15.40 -6.83
CA HIS A 318 13.30 -15.28 -5.81
C HIS A 318 13.51 -16.17 -4.58
N GLN A 319 13.98 -17.40 -4.77
CA GLN A 319 14.19 -18.36 -3.67
C GLN A 319 15.25 -17.85 -2.69
N ALA A 320 16.33 -17.27 -3.20
CA ALA A 320 17.36 -16.64 -2.39
C ALA A 320 16.82 -15.44 -1.61
N GLN A 321 16.05 -14.56 -2.26
CA GLN A 321 15.42 -13.42 -1.58
C GLN A 321 14.51 -13.90 -0.43
N SER A 322 13.67 -14.90 -0.70
CA SER A 322 12.78 -15.51 0.30
C SER A 322 13.52 -16.08 1.49
N LYS A 323 14.59 -16.85 1.23
CA LYS A 323 15.46 -17.37 2.29
C LYS A 323 16.03 -16.26 3.17
N ILE A 324 16.49 -15.16 2.56
CA ILE A 324 17.06 -14.03 3.30
C ILE A 324 16.01 -13.37 4.19
N TYR A 325 14.89 -12.89 3.64
CA TYR A 325 13.91 -12.17 4.48
C TYR A 325 13.24 -13.08 5.51
N HIS A 326 13.08 -14.38 5.23
CA HIS A 326 12.62 -15.34 6.22
C HIS A 326 13.61 -15.51 7.38
N ALA A 327 14.91 -15.63 7.09
CA ALA A 327 15.96 -15.73 8.09
C ALA A 327 16.07 -14.45 8.94
N LEU A 328 15.92 -13.27 8.32
CA LEU A 328 15.90 -12.00 9.04
C LEU A 328 14.68 -11.86 9.95
N ASN A 329 13.50 -12.28 9.48
CA ASN A 329 12.30 -12.30 10.31
C ASN A 329 12.45 -13.28 11.49
N HIS A 330 13.05 -14.45 11.25
CA HIS A 330 13.41 -15.38 12.32
C HIS A 330 14.41 -14.77 13.32
N ARG A 331 15.43 -14.04 12.86
CA ARG A 331 16.39 -13.38 13.74
C ARG A 331 15.73 -12.33 14.63
N ILE A 332 14.83 -11.50 14.10
CA ILE A 332 14.07 -10.53 14.90
C ILE A 332 13.28 -11.25 15.98
N TYR A 333 12.56 -12.31 15.61
CA TYR A 333 11.83 -13.14 16.56
C TYR A 333 12.74 -13.65 17.70
N THR A 334 13.89 -14.24 17.37
CA THR A 334 14.83 -14.78 18.37
C THR A 334 15.37 -13.68 19.28
N LEU A 335 15.68 -12.50 18.73
CA LEU A 335 16.13 -11.35 19.51
C LEU A 335 15.02 -10.80 20.43
N LEU A 336 13.76 -10.75 19.98
CA LEU A 336 12.63 -10.34 20.83
C LEU A 336 12.50 -11.25 22.06
N MET A 337 12.65 -12.57 21.86
CA MET A 337 12.59 -13.56 22.94
C MET A 337 13.80 -13.49 23.86
N SER A 338 15.02 -13.46 23.31
CA SER A 338 16.26 -13.47 24.11
C SER A 338 16.44 -12.22 24.98
N HIS A 339 15.87 -11.09 24.54
CA HIS A 339 15.88 -9.83 25.28
C HIS A 339 14.61 -9.60 26.13
N ASN A 340 13.70 -10.57 26.23
CA ASN A 340 12.43 -10.45 26.96
C ASN A 340 11.64 -9.17 26.60
N VAL A 341 11.65 -8.82 25.30
CA VAL A 341 10.93 -7.65 24.80
C VAL A 341 9.43 -7.89 24.85
N VAL A 342 9.01 -9.10 24.48
CA VAL A 342 7.65 -9.59 24.58
C VAL A 342 7.68 -11.05 25.00
N SER A 343 6.61 -11.53 25.62
CA SER A 343 6.50 -12.95 25.97
C SER A 343 6.03 -13.79 24.77
N PRO A 344 6.35 -15.09 24.72
CA PRO A 344 5.94 -15.95 23.61
C PRO A 344 4.42 -16.02 23.38
N ASP A 345 3.61 -15.89 24.44
CA ASP A 345 2.15 -15.88 24.39
C ASP A 345 1.56 -14.60 23.78
N GLN A 346 2.34 -13.52 23.70
CA GLN A 346 1.93 -12.31 22.97
C GLN A 346 2.08 -12.45 21.46
N ILE A 347 2.75 -13.49 20.95
CA ILE A 347 2.93 -13.67 19.51
C ILE A 347 1.64 -14.23 18.91
N ALA A 348 0.84 -13.36 18.30
CA ALA A 348 -0.45 -13.72 17.73
C ALA A 348 -0.29 -14.53 16.43
N CYS A 349 0.63 -14.11 15.56
CA CYS A 349 0.99 -14.88 14.38
C CYS A 349 2.37 -14.48 13.85
N LYS A 350 2.93 -15.36 13.01
CA LYS A 350 4.18 -15.15 12.29
C LYS A 350 4.00 -15.58 10.85
N TYR A 351 4.12 -14.62 9.93
CA TYR A 351 4.21 -14.86 8.50
C TYR A 351 5.68 -14.84 8.07
N THR A 352 5.95 -15.00 6.77
CA THR A 352 7.35 -15.06 6.28
C THR A 352 8.08 -13.73 6.52
N ASP A 353 7.39 -12.61 6.42
CA ASP A 353 7.90 -11.23 6.46
C ASP A 353 7.18 -10.32 7.47
N GLU A 354 6.30 -10.89 8.31
CA GLU A 354 5.52 -10.17 9.34
C GLU A 354 5.52 -10.95 10.66
N ILE A 355 5.69 -10.25 11.79
CA ILE A 355 5.41 -10.76 13.14
C ILE A 355 4.31 -9.90 13.75
N VAL A 356 3.24 -10.51 14.24
CA VAL A 356 2.13 -9.81 14.88
C VAL A 356 2.10 -10.10 16.36
N ILE A 357 2.08 -9.03 17.16
CA ILE A 357 2.14 -9.10 18.62
C ILE A 357 0.80 -8.59 19.17
N GLU A 358 0.11 -9.42 19.96
CA GLU A 358 -1.10 -9.05 20.69
C GLU A 358 -0.79 -8.08 21.83
N THR A 359 -1.67 -7.10 21.98
CA THR A 359 -1.59 -6.07 23.01
C THR A 359 -3.00 -5.61 23.40
N THR A 360 -3.08 -4.60 24.25
CA THR A 360 -4.34 -4.00 24.70
C THR A 360 -4.49 -2.59 24.13
N LYS A 361 -5.70 -2.04 24.22
CA LYS A 361 -5.96 -0.65 23.86
C LYS A 361 -5.11 0.34 24.69
N SER A 362 -4.81 0.04 25.95
CA SER A 362 -4.04 0.93 26.81
C SER A 362 -2.53 0.81 26.60
N ASP A 363 -2.04 -0.33 26.11
CA ASP A 363 -0.61 -0.64 26.16
C ASP A 363 0.08 -0.58 24.79
N TYR A 364 -0.66 -0.50 23.69
CA TYR A 364 -0.06 -0.55 22.35
C TYR A 364 0.96 0.56 22.09
N CYS A 365 0.75 1.78 22.61
CA CYS A 365 1.70 2.89 22.47
C CYS A 365 3.04 2.58 23.16
N ALA A 366 2.98 2.12 24.41
CA ALA A 366 4.15 1.71 25.17
C ALA A 366 4.88 0.55 24.49
N LEU A 367 4.14 -0.41 23.93
CA LEU A 367 4.72 -1.51 23.16
C LEU A 367 5.41 -1.02 21.88
N VAL A 368 4.79 -0.10 21.12
CA VAL A 368 5.41 0.50 19.92
C VAL A 368 6.72 1.22 20.28
N ALA A 369 6.74 2.01 21.36
CA ALA A 369 7.95 2.68 21.83
C ALA A 369 9.05 1.67 22.22
N LYS A 370 8.69 0.63 22.98
CA LYS A 370 9.59 -0.45 23.38
C LYS A 370 10.17 -1.19 22.18
N LEU A 371 9.34 -1.54 21.20
CA LEU A 371 9.75 -2.22 19.98
C LEU A 371 10.67 -1.35 19.12
N ARG A 372 10.38 -0.04 19.02
CA ARG A 372 11.22 0.89 18.27
C ARG A 372 12.61 1.00 18.88
N GLN A 373 12.68 1.21 20.19
CA GLN A 373 13.95 1.22 20.93
C GLN A 373 14.72 -0.09 20.73
N PHE A 374 14.03 -1.23 20.81
CA PHE A 374 14.64 -2.54 20.57
C PHE A 374 15.21 -2.67 19.15
N LEU A 375 14.47 -2.26 18.12
CA LEU A 375 14.94 -2.29 16.74
C LEU A 375 16.19 -1.42 16.57
N ASP A 376 16.19 -0.22 17.15
CA ASP A 376 17.32 0.71 17.08
C ASP A 376 18.57 0.20 17.83
N GLU A 377 18.39 -0.53 18.94
CA GLU A 377 19.52 -1.00 19.77
C GLU A 377 20.03 -2.39 19.40
N LYS A 378 19.16 -3.30 18.93
CA LYS A 378 19.46 -4.74 18.80
C LYS A 378 19.32 -5.28 17.38
N ALA A 379 18.62 -4.57 16.50
CA ALA A 379 18.38 -4.99 15.12
C ALA A 379 18.57 -3.83 14.12
N SER A 380 19.47 -2.90 14.43
CA SER A 380 19.67 -1.66 13.66
C SER A 380 20.15 -1.90 12.23
N ASP A 381 20.72 -3.07 11.96
CA ASP A 381 21.13 -3.51 10.63
C ASP A 381 19.95 -3.97 9.76
N ILE A 382 18.75 -4.13 10.34
CA ILE A 382 17.49 -4.44 9.66
C ILE A 382 16.60 -3.18 9.69
N ASP A 383 17.06 -2.14 9.01
CA ASP A 383 16.45 -0.79 8.98
C ASP A 383 15.14 -0.66 8.18
N PHE A 384 14.55 -1.78 7.75
CA PHE A 384 13.38 -1.82 6.86
C PHE A 384 12.14 -2.49 7.48
N VAL A 385 12.12 -2.64 8.80
CA VAL A 385 10.97 -3.10 9.58
C VAL A 385 10.04 -1.92 9.87
N ARG A 386 8.76 -2.04 9.54
CA ARG A 386 7.73 -1.06 9.87
C ARG A 386 6.89 -1.57 11.04
N LEU A 387 6.70 -0.71 12.02
CA LEU A 387 5.76 -0.93 13.11
C LEU A 387 4.39 -0.42 12.70
N GLU A 388 3.39 -1.29 12.70
CA GLU A 388 1.99 -0.96 12.40
C GLU A 388 1.10 -1.38 13.57
N PRO A 389 0.74 -0.47 14.48
CA PRO A 389 -0.29 -0.74 15.47
C PRO A 389 -1.68 -0.73 14.81
N PHE A 390 -2.49 -1.74 15.07
CA PHE A 390 -3.85 -1.83 14.52
C PHE A 390 -4.82 -2.55 15.47
N ARG A 391 -6.10 -2.25 15.29
CA ARG A 391 -7.21 -3.03 15.83
C ARG A 391 -7.79 -3.90 14.72
N LEU A 392 -8.04 -5.17 15.00
CA LEU A 392 -8.71 -6.05 14.04
C LEU A 392 -10.22 -5.99 14.25
N VAL A 393 -10.99 -5.73 13.21
CA VAL A 393 -12.45 -5.63 13.26
C VAL A 393 -13.04 -6.59 12.26
N ARG A 394 -13.92 -7.48 12.71
CA ARG A 394 -14.72 -8.32 11.83
C ARG A 394 -15.78 -7.51 11.08
N LEU A 395 -16.00 -7.85 9.82
CA LEU A 395 -17.12 -7.38 9.00
C LEU A 395 -18.22 -8.43 8.93
N GLY A 396 -19.46 -7.99 9.13
CA GLY A 396 -20.64 -8.85 9.14
C GLY A 396 -20.71 -9.80 10.35
N PRO A 397 -21.87 -10.43 10.59
CA PRO A 397 -22.07 -11.39 11.66
C PRO A 397 -21.44 -12.76 11.37
N ALA A 398 -21.43 -13.61 12.39
CA ALA A 398 -20.98 -15.00 12.35
C ALA A 398 -21.93 -15.87 11.52
N THR A 399 -21.72 -15.94 10.21
CA THR A 399 -22.35 -16.97 9.38
C THR A 399 -21.48 -18.20 9.30
N ASN A 400 -22.14 -19.35 9.32
CA ASN A 400 -21.46 -20.65 9.38
C ASN A 400 -20.80 -21.07 8.05
N ASN A 401 -21.00 -20.32 6.95
CA ASN A 401 -20.66 -20.79 5.60
C ASN A 401 -20.07 -19.72 4.66
N ASP A 402 -19.71 -18.53 5.14
CA ASP A 402 -19.08 -17.49 4.32
C ASP A 402 -17.81 -16.98 5.00
N THR A 403 -16.73 -16.84 4.23
CA THR A 403 -15.40 -16.46 4.74
C THR A 403 -15.45 -15.24 5.64
N GLU A 404 -14.78 -15.35 6.77
CA GLU A 404 -14.62 -14.25 7.71
C GLU A 404 -13.88 -13.09 7.05
N MET A 405 -14.52 -11.93 7.03
CA MET A 405 -13.98 -10.68 6.47
C MET A 405 -13.55 -9.77 7.61
N PHE A 406 -12.43 -9.06 7.42
CA PHE A 406 -11.88 -8.21 8.46
C PHE A 406 -11.39 -6.87 7.92
N VAL A 407 -11.25 -5.91 8.84
CA VAL A 407 -10.59 -4.63 8.65
C VAL A 407 -9.50 -4.49 9.71
N LYS A 408 -8.28 -4.18 9.29
CA LYS A 408 -7.26 -3.62 10.18
C LYS A 408 -7.51 -2.11 10.26
N GLU A 409 -7.91 -1.62 11.42
CA GLU A 409 -8.01 -0.19 11.73
C GLU A 409 -6.65 0.27 12.24
N ALA A 410 -5.92 1.09 11.50
CA ALA A 410 -4.64 1.61 11.95
C ALA A 410 -4.85 2.53 13.16
N LEU A 411 -3.97 2.39 14.15
CA LEU A 411 -3.98 3.20 15.36
C LEU A 411 -2.95 4.31 15.22
N SER A 412 -3.30 5.51 15.67
CA SER A 412 -2.38 6.65 15.80
C SER A 412 -1.34 6.37 16.88
N THR A 413 -0.11 6.78 16.67
CA THR A 413 0.89 6.82 17.75
C THR A 413 0.54 7.93 18.75
N GLU A 414 1.06 7.91 19.99
CA GLU A 414 0.80 8.97 21.01
C GLU A 414 1.04 10.39 20.49
N ALA A 415 2.09 10.60 19.69
CA ALA A 415 2.38 11.91 19.09
C ALA A 415 1.32 12.35 18.06
N GLU A 416 0.69 11.40 17.37
CA GLU A 416 -0.42 11.65 16.45
C GLU A 416 -1.74 11.78 17.21
N ALA A 417 -1.95 10.99 18.27
CA ALA A 417 -3.12 11.03 19.13
C ALA A 417 -3.20 12.33 19.93
N GLU A 418 -2.08 12.88 20.41
CA GLU A 418 -2.02 14.19 21.08
C GLU A 418 -2.35 15.33 20.11
N ALA A 419 -1.83 15.27 18.87
CA ALA A 419 -2.16 16.22 17.81
C ALA A 419 -3.64 16.12 17.37
N GLU A 420 -4.18 14.91 17.27
CA GLU A 420 -5.59 14.66 16.94
C GLU A 420 -6.53 15.01 18.11
N ALA A 421 -6.12 14.83 19.37
CA ALA A 421 -6.91 15.16 20.54
C ALA A 421 -7.06 16.67 20.76
N GLU A 422 -6.07 17.48 20.37
CA GLU A 422 -6.23 18.94 20.30
C GLU A 422 -7.26 19.37 19.23
N GLU A 423 -7.48 18.54 18.20
CA GLU A 423 -8.37 18.84 17.08
C GLU A 423 -9.79 18.26 17.22
N ALA A 424 -9.96 17.16 17.97
CA ALA A 424 -11.18 16.35 18.01
C ALA A 424 -11.96 16.41 19.33
N ALA A 425 -12.41 17.60 19.75
CA ALA A 425 -13.47 17.73 20.75
C ALA A 425 -14.88 17.49 20.14
N GLY A 426 -15.16 16.27 19.67
CA GLY A 426 -16.52 15.87 19.30
C GLY A 426 -16.67 14.69 18.35
N ALA A 427 -17.11 13.55 18.90
CA ALA A 427 -17.46 12.27 18.27
C ALA A 427 -16.28 11.54 17.58
N GLY A 428 -16.14 10.24 17.90
CA GLY A 428 -15.00 9.39 17.53
C GLY A 428 -14.47 9.64 16.13
N ALA A 429 -13.23 10.12 16.06
CA ALA A 429 -12.54 10.34 14.81
C ALA A 429 -12.45 9.01 14.03
N PRO A 430 -12.65 9.04 12.70
CA PRO A 430 -12.40 7.86 11.89
C PRO A 430 -10.93 7.44 12.03
N PRO A 431 -10.62 6.14 11.94
CA PRO A 431 -9.24 5.66 12.04
C PRO A 431 -8.36 6.29 10.95
N ALA A 432 -7.09 6.55 11.28
CA ALA A 432 -6.12 7.23 10.42
C ALA A 432 -5.94 6.54 9.05
N SER A 433 -6.05 5.22 9.03
CA SER A 433 -6.20 4.43 7.80
C SER A 433 -6.84 3.07 8.09
N VAL A 434 -7.38 2.42 7.06
CA VAL A 434 -7.96 1.09 7.18
C VAL A 434 -7.48 0.17 6.06
N THR A 435 -7.32 -1.11 6.36
CA THR A 435 -7.00 -2.13 5.36
C THR A 435 -7.98 -3.29 5.46
N PHE A 436 -8.69 -3.56 4.37
CA PHE A 436 -9.59 -4.70 4.26
C PHE A 436 -8.80 -5.99 4.03
N LYS A 437 -9.20 -7.06 4.72
CA LYS A 437 -8.55 -8.38 4.71
C LYS A 437 -9.60 -9.47 4.55
N CYS A 438 -9.26 -10.50 3.78
CA CYS A 438 -10.16 -11.63 3.48
C CYS A 438 -11.48 -11.21 2.80
N VAL A 439 -11.54 -10.03 2.18
CA VAL A 439 -12.73 -9.54 1.47
C VAL A 439 -12.65 -9.94 0.00
N TYR A 440 -13.60 -10.77 -0.43
CA TYR A 440 -13.71 -11.12 -1.84
C TYR A 440 -14.04 -9.91 -2.71
N THR A 441 -13.43 -9.85 -3.90
CA THR A 441 -13.67 -8.79 -4.89
C THR A 441 -15.16 -8.54 -5.14
N ARG A 442 -15.96 -9.60 -5.31
CA ARG A 442 -17.43 -9.50 -5.55
C ARG A 442 -18.22 -8.92 -4.38
N LYS A 443 -17.67 -8.95 -3.15
CA LYS A 443 -18.31 -8.43 -1.92
C LYS A 443 -17.66 -7.12 -1.45
N PHE A 444 -16.61 -6.63 -2.12
CA PHE A 444 -15.81 -5.53 -1.59
C PHE A 444 -16.57 -4.21 -1.48
N ALA A 445 -17.37 -3.84 -2.49
CA ALA A 445 -18.18 -2.61 -2.45
C ALA A 445 -19.17 -2.63 -1.27
N LEU A 446 -19.81 -3.79 -1.06
CA LEU A 446 -20.72 -4.02 0.06
C LEU A 446 -19.98 -3.90 1.39
N ALA A 447 -18.84 -4.57 1.53
CA ALA A 447 -18.02 -4.57 2.75
C ALA A 447 -17.54 -3.15 3.09
N PHE A 448 -17.11 -2.41 2.07
CA PHE A 448 -16.70 -1.02 2.15
C PHE A 448 -17.83 -0.13 2.66
N LYS A 449 -18.99 -0.17 2.01
CA LYS A 449 -20.14 0.65 2.41
C LYS A 449 -20.69 0.28 3.77
N TYR A 450 -20.74 -1.02 4.09
CA TYR A 450 -21.13 -1.50 5.41
C TYR A 450 -20.24 -0.91 6.51
N TYR A 451 -18.91 -1.01 6.33
CA TYR A 451 -17.94 -0.50 7.29
C TYR A 451 -18.05 1.02 7.48
N PHE A 452 -18.25 1.78 6.40
CA PHE A 452 -18.40 3.24 6.45
C PHE A 452 -19.83 3.74 6.67
N HIS A 453 -20.78 2.85 7.00
CA HIS A 453 -22.20 3.18 7.21
C HIS A 453 -22.83 3.97 6.05
N GLN A 454 -22.51 3.57 4.82
CA GLN A 454 -23.06 4.17 3.60
C GLN A 454 -24.22 3.35 3.05
N GLU A 455 -25.19 4.02 2.42
CA GLU A 455 -26.30 3.35 1.74
C GLU A 455 -25.82 2.51 0.56
N ILE A 456 -26.20 1.24 0.55
CA ILE A 456 -25.95 0.30 -0.54
C ILE A 456 -26.96 0.58 -1.68
N ASN A 457 -26.45 0.71 -2.90
CA ASN A 457 -27.25 0.88 -4.11
C ASN A 457 -27.06 -0.30 -5.07
N GLU A 458 -27.70 -0.22 -6.24
CA GLU A 458 -27.61 -1.28 -7.25
C GLU A 458 -26.18 -1.54 -7.73
N MET A 459 -25.38 -0.51 -7.97
CA MET A 459 -24.00 -0.67 -8.47
C MET A 459 -23.09 -1.41 -7.49
N ASP A 460 -23.32 -1.27 -6.17
CA ASP A 460 -22.55 -1.99 -5.15
C ASP A 460 -22.86 -3.49 -5.12
N ARG A 461 -24.04 -3.87 -5.60
CA ARG A 461 -24.54 -5.25 -5.66
C ARG A 461 -24.19 -5.93 -6.98
N THR A 462 -23.71 -5.18 -7.97
CA THR A 462 -23.37 -5.71 -9.28
C THR A 462 -21.96 -6.30 -9.30
N TYR A 463 -21.83 -7.49 -9.87
CA TYR A 463 -20.55 -8.17 -10.10
C TYR A 463 -20.57 -8.97 -11.40
N VAL A 464 -19.37 -9.32 -11.87
CA VAL A 464 -19.19 -10.20 -13.03
C VAL A 464 -18.76 -11.60 -12.55
N ASP A 465 -19.41 -12.65 -13.05
CA ASP A 465 -19.05 -14.05 -12.75
C ASP A 465 -17.83 -14.54 -13.56
N ALA A 466 -17.43 -15.80 -13.34
CA ALA A 466 -16.30 -16.41 -14.05
C ALA A 466 -16.53 -16.53 -15.56
N GLU A 467 -17.78 -16.54 -16.02
CA GLU A 467 -18.17 -16.58 -17.43
C GLU A 467 -18.30 -15.18 -18.06
N GLY A 468 -18.07 -14.10 -17.30
CA GLY A 468 -18.19 -12.73 -17.79
C GLY A 468 -19.62 -12.18 -17.80
N ARG A 469 -20.57 -12.85 -17.12
CA ARG A 469 -21.96 -12.40 -17.03
C ARG A 469 -22.16 -11.47 -15.85
N PHE A 470 -22.97 -10.45 -16.06
CA PHE A 470 -23.38 -9.51 -15.02
C PHE A 470 -24.45 -10.12 -14.14
N HIS A 471 -24.27 -9.97 -12.83
CA HIS A 471 -25.22 -10.34 -11.80
C HIS A 471 -25.42 -9.16 -10.86
N THR A 472 -26.62 -9.04 -10.32
CA THR A 472 -26.92 -8.11 -9.23
C THR A 472 -27.44 -8.93 -8.07
N MET A 473 -26.78 -8.84 -6.91
CA MET A 473 -27.22 -9.55 -5.71
C MET A 473 -28.65 -9.13 -5.35
N SER A 474 -29.53 -10.11 -5.19
CA SER A 474 -30.87 -9.93 -4.66
C SER A 474 -30.83 -9.45 -3.20
N GLU A 475 -31.93 -8.89 -2.71
CA GLU A 475 -32.06 -8.51 -1.29
C GLU A 475 -31.85 -9.72 -0.36
N GLU A 476 -32.27 -10.92 -0.79
CA GLU A 476 -32.07 -12.15 -0.02
C GLU A 476 -30.59 -12.55 0.02
N GLU A 477 -29.87 -12.46 -1.10
CA GLU A 477 -28.42 -12.71 -1.15
C GLU A 477 -27.65 -11.67 -0.35
N LEU A 478 -28.06 -10.39 -0.41
CA LEU A 478 -27.50 -9.33 0.42
C LEU A 478 -27.72 -9.62 1.90
N TRP A 479 -28.95 -10.01 2.26
CA TRP A 479 -29.30 -10.38 3.62
C TRP A 479 -28.47 -11.57 4.11
N ARG A 480 -28.28 -12.61 3.29
CA ARG A 480 -27.42 -13.77 3.62
C ARG A 480 -25.93 -13.44 3.68
N ALA A 481 -25.46 -12.52 2.85
CA ALA A 481 -24.06 -12.10 2.90
C ALA A 481 -23.74 -11.39 4.23
N TRP A 482 -24.74 -10.77 4.86
CA TRP A 482 -24.63 -9.96 6.06
C TRP A 482 -25.38 -10.48 7.29
N ASN A 483 -26.01 -11.65 7.26
CA ASN A 483 -26.68 -12.27 8.41
C ASN A 483 -26.37 -13.75 8.42
#